data_AF-A0A9D3W1R7-F1
#
_entry.id   AF-A0A9D3W1R7-F1
#
_cell.length_a   1.000
_cell.length_b   1.000
_cell.length_c   1.000
_cell.angle_alpha   90.00
_cell.angle_beta   90.00
_cell.angle_gamma   90.00
#
_symmetry.space_group_name_H-M   'P 1'
#
loop_
_entity.id
_entity.type
_entity.pdbx_description
1 polymer ?
#
loop_
_entity_poly.entity_id
_entity_poly.type
_entity_poly.pdbx_seq_one_letter_code
_entity_poly.pdbx_strand_id
1 'polypeptide(L)'
;MQVWSGKDINDEVKWLFQGPNRVVKRYSTFLINGFMFHTKSRKRLRRTQNCGIVVNSSITSYASARDSNLVEGNVEYYGLLNDIIELDYYGK
;
A
#
# COMPACT_ATOMS: atom_id res chain seq x y z
N MET A 1 32.30 -5.43 -22.06
CA MET A 1 30.97 -5.38 -21.43
C MET A 1 30.27 -6.70 -21.71
N GLN A 2 29.91 -7.45 -20.68
CA GLN A 2 29.27 -8.75 -20.85
C GLN A 2 27.78 -8.54 -21.17
N VAL A 3 27.38 -8.93 -22.37
CA VAL A 3 25.97 -8.93 -22.80
C VAL A 3 25.32 -10.15 -22.18
N TRP A 4 24.36 -9.94 -21.28
CA TRP A 4 23.56 -11.03 -20.71
C TRP A 4 22.70 -11.63 -21.82
N SER A 5 22.96 -12.89 -22.17
CA SER A 5 22.07 -13.68 -23.01
C SER A 5 20.76 -13.87 -22.24
N GLY A 6 19.62 -13.45 -22.78
CA GLY A 6 18.30 -13.47 -22.14
C GLY A 6 17.70 -14.87 -21.89
N LYS A 7 18.55 -15.90 -21.78
CA LYS A 7 18.16 -17.31 -21.65
C LYS A 7 17.90 -17.76 -20.21
N ASP A 8 18.34 -17.00 -19.20
CA ASP A 8 18.18 -17.35 -17.77
C ASP A 8 17.55 -16.22 -16.94
N ILE A 9 16.52 -15.55 -17.47
CA ILE A 9 15.73 -14.60 -16.66
C ILE A 9 14.61 -15.39 -15.97
N ASN A 10 14.70 -15.52 -14.65
CA ASN A 10 13.65 -16.10 -13.79
C ASN A 10 12.29 -15.43 -14.08
N ASP A 11 11.22 -16.22 -14.19
CA ASP A 11 9.88 -15.72 -14.48
C ASP A 11 9.38 -14.73 -13.42
N GLU A 12 9.79 -14.87 -12.16
CA GLU A 12 9.51 -13.88 -11.12
C GLU A 12 10.06 -12.49 -11.48
N VAL A 13 11.29 -12.45 -11.99
CA VAL A 13 11.93 -11.21 -12.44
C VAL A 13 11.13 -10.63 -13.61
N LYS A 14 10.70 -11.47 -14.56
CA LYS A 14 9.84 -11.02 -15.67
C LYS A 14 8.50 -10.46 -15.18
N TRP A 15 7.85 -11.08 -14.20
CA TRP A 15 6.58 -10.59 -13.67
C TRP A 15 6.74 -9.26 -12.96
N LEU A 16 7.79 -9.10 -12.13
CA LEU A 16 8.08 -7.83 -11.47
C LEU A 16 8.36 -6.70 -12.48
N PHE A 17 9.09 -6.98 -13.56
CA PHE A 17 9.34 -5.99 -14.62
C PHE A 17 8.08 -5.59 -15.38
N GLN A 18 7.15 -6.51 -15.62
CA GLN A 18 5.89 -6.22 -16.29
C GLN A 18 4.94 -5.40 -15.42
N GLY A 19 5.15 -5.39 -14.10
CA GLY A 19 4.27 -4.75 -13.15
C GLY A 19 3.03 -5.60 -12.84
N PRO A 20 2.17 -5.10 -11.93
CA PRO A 20 1.00 -5.83 -11.50
C PRO A 20 0.00 -6.00 -12.64
N ASN A 21 -0.77 -7.09 -12.56
CA ASN A 21 -1.90 -7.34 -13.43
C ASN A 21 -2.85 -6.14 -13.44
N ARG A 22 -3.22 -5.68 -14.63
CA ARG A 22 -4.15 -4.56 -14.81
C ARG A 22 -5.56 -4.88 -14.33
N VAL A 23 -5.90 -6.17 -14.26
CA VAL A 23 -7.14 -6.66 -13.68
C VAL A 23 -6.87 -7.02 -12.23
N VAL A 24 -7.55 -6.34 -11.31
CA VAL A 24 -7.38 -6.55 -9.86
C VAL A 24 -8.67 -7.02 -9.23
N LYS A 25 -8.57 -7.95 -8.27
CA LYS A 25 -9.69 -8.30 -7.40
C LYS A 25 -9.87 -7.19 -6.38
N ARG A 26 -11.13 -6.80 -6.16
CA ARG A 26 -11.51 -5.75 -5.22
C ARG A 26 -12.37 -6.31 -4.12
N TYR A 27 -12.09 -5.91 -2.89
CA TYR A 27 -12.82 -6.34 -1.71
C TYR A 27 -13.47 -5.14 -1.03
N SER A 28 -14.65 -5.36 -0.46
CA SER A 28 -15.34 -4.34 0.35
C SER A 28 -15.00 -4.44 1.84
N THR A 29 -14.36 -5.53 2.26
CA THR A 29 -13.93 -5.79 3.63
C THR A 29 -12.64 -6.58 3.67
N PHE A 30 -11.87 -6.41 4.74
CA PHE A 30 -10.67 -7.20 5.00
C PHE A 30 -10.50 -7.44 6.50
N LEU A 31 -10.17 -8.66 6.88
CA LEU A 31 -9.91 -9.05 8.26
C LEU A 31 -8.41 -9.29 8.41
N ILE A 32 -7.75 -8.50 9.26
CA ILE A 32 -6.34 -8.68 9.58
C ILE A 32 -6.12 -8.48 11.06
N ASN A 33 -5.37 -9.38 11.70
CA ASN A 33 -5.06 -9.33 13.14
C ASN A 33 -6.30 -9.17 14.04
N GLY A 34 -7.44 -9.76 13.65
CA GLY A 34 -8.70 -9.65 14.39
C GLY A 34 -9.51 -8.37 14.14
N PHE A 35 -9.00 -7.43 13.34
CA PHE A 35 -9.68 -6.20 12.99
C PHE A 35 -10.33 -6.29 11.62
N MET A 36 -11.65 -6.07 11.57
CA MET A 36 -12.40 -6.06 10.32
C MET A 36 -12.54 -4.64 9.80
N PHE A 37 -11.88 -4.37 8.67
CA PHE A 37 -11.94 -3.11 7.95
C PHE A 37 -13.04 -3.12 6.88
N HIS A 38 -13.58 -1.95 6.58
CA HIS A 38 -14.65 -1.74 5.61
C HIS A 38 -14.27 -0.61 4.66
N THR A 39 -14.58 -0.75 3.38
CA THR A 39 -14.52 0.39 2.47
C THR A 39 -15.54 1.44 2.85
N LYS A 40 -15.24 2.71 2.55
CA LYS A 40 -16.13 3.85 2.78
C LYS A 40 -17.52 3.63 2.17
N SER A 41 -17.57 3.04 0.97
CA SER A 41 -18.82 2.70 0.28
C SER A 41 -19.63 1.66 1.05
N ARG A 42 -19.00 0.61 1.61
CA ARG A 42 -19.68 -0.41 2.41
C ARG A 42 -20.14 0.10 3.77
N LYS A 43 -19.37 0.98 4.41
CA LYS A 43 -19.76 1.64 5.66
C LYS A 43 -21.06 2.43 5.51
N ARG A 44 -21.29 3.12 4.39
CA ARG A 44 -22.40 4.07 4.20
C ARG A 44 -23.78 3.53 4.59
N LEU A 45 -24.00 2.22 4.42
CA LEU A 45 -25.28 1.57 4.69
C LEU A 45 -25.30 0.80 6.04
N ARG A 46 -24.29 0.99 6.90
CA ARG A 46 -24.12 0.23 8.15
C ARG A 46 -24.06 1.15 9.37
N ARG A 47 -24.47 0.60 10.52
CA ARG A 47 -24.37 1.28 11.82
C ARG A 47 -22.92 1.39 12.32
N THR A 48 -22.08 0.41 12.03
CA THR A 48 -20.69 0.37 12.51
C THR A 48 -19.73 1.07 11.55
N GLN A 49 -18.75 1.79 12.12
CA GLN A 49 -17.77 2.55 11.37
C GLN A 49 -16.38 1.90 11.44
N ASN A 50 -15.99 1.17 10.40
CA ASN A 50 -14.67 0.51 10.34
C ASN A 50 -13.88 0.86 9.08
N CYS A 51 -14.03 2.08 8.56
CA CYS A 51 -13.32 2.54 7.37
C CYS A 51 -12.19 3.54 7.66
N GLY A 52 -11.89 3.80 8.94
CA GLY A 52 -10.75 4.65 9.31
C GLY A 52 -9.45 3.87 9.24
N ILE A 53 -8.38 4.52 8.82
CA ILE A 53 -7.01 4.01 8.88
C ILE A 53 -6.17 5.02 9.64
N VAL A 54 -5.27 4.51 10.48
CA VAL A 54 -4.20 5.27 11.12
C VAL A 54 -2.88 4.63 10.73
N VAL A 55 -1.93 5.45 10.28
CA VAL A 55 -0.57 5.03 9.98
C VAL A 55 0.38 5.86 10.83
N ASN A 56 1.19 5.20 11.64
CA ASN A 56 2.31 5.85 12.31
C ASN A 56 3.53 5.76 11.39
N SER A 57 4.11 6.91 11.03
CA SER A 57 5.26 7.00 10.12
C SER A 57 6.41 7.73 10.80
N SER A 58 7.59 7.13 10.81
CA SER A 58 8.82 7.86 11.13
C SER A 58 9.20 8.72 9.93
N ILE A 59 9.27 10.03 10.14
CA ILE A 59 9.57 11.03 9.11
C ILE A 59 10.73 11.90 9.58
N THR A 60 11.66 12.15 8.67
CA THR A 60 12.67 13.19 8.82
C THR A 60 12.13 14.49 8.23
N SER A 61 12.08 15.54 9.06
CA SER A 61 11.57 16.86 8.67
C SER A 61 12.38 17.99 9.29
N TYR A 62 12.24 19.19 8.75
CA TYR A 62 12.82 20.41 9.30
C TYR A 62 11.81 21.10 10.20
N ALA A 63 12.25 21.72 11.29
CA ALA A 63 11.34 22.46 12.17
C ALA A 63 10.76 23.72 11.49
N SER A 64 11.46 24.28 10.49
CA SER A 64 10.98 25.41 9.71
C SER A 64 11.71 25.50 8.36
N ALA A 65 11.19 26.34 7.45
CA ALA A 65 11.84 26.61 6.15
C ALA A 65 13.24 27.24 6.25
N ARG A 66 13.63 27.77 7.43
CA ARG A 66 14.96 28.34 7.69
C ARG A 66 15.89 27.40 8.45
N ASP A 67 15.37 26.26 8.91
CA ASP A 67 16.14 25.27 9.65
C ASP A 67 16.76 24.25 8.68
N SER A 68 18.06 24.04 8.79
CA SER A 68 18.80 23.05 8.00
C SER A 68 19.01 21.72 8.73
N ASN A 69 18.54 21.60 9.98
CA ASN A 69 18.68 20.39 10.76
C ASN A 69 17.50 19.45 10.52
N LEU A 70 17.80 18.25 10.02
CA LEU A 70 16.80 17.19 9.90
C LEU A 70 16.55 16.58 11.28
N VAL A 71 15.29 16.57 11.70
CA VAL A 71 14.83 15.93 12.92
C VAL A 71 13.95 14.75 12.54
N GLU A 72 14.23 13.59 13.11
CA GLU A 72 13.38 12.42 12.98
C GLU A 72 12.24 12.50 14.02
N GLY A 73 11.01 12.27 13.57
CA GLY A 73 9.83 12.27 14.42
C GLY A 73 8.76 11.31 13.90
N ASN A 74 7.98 10.77 14.82
CA ASN A 74 6.81 9.98 14.47
C ASN A 74 5.61 10.89 14.21
N VAL A 75 4.95 10.68 13.08
CA VAL A 75 3.74 11.40 12.67
C VAL A 75 2.65 10.39 12.38
N GLU A 76 1.46 10.65 12.92
CA GLU A 76 0.28 9.87 12.65
C GLU A 76 -0.51 10.47 11.48
N TYR A 77 -0.76 9.65 10.46
CA TYR A 77 -1.64 9.98 9.35
C TYR A 77 -2.97 9.28 9.49
N TYR A 78 -4.03 10.04 9.26
CA TYR A 78 -5.40 9.58 9.35
C TYR A 78 -6.02 9.57 7.96
N GLY A 79 -6.64 8.45 7.60
CA GLY A 79 -7.22 8.25 6.27
C GLY A 79 -8.55 7.50 6.30
N LEU A 80 -9.25 7.56 5.16
CA LEU A 80 -10.43 6.75 4.91
C LEU A 80 -10.08 5.64 3.91
N LEU A 81 -10.42 4.40 4.28
CA LEU A 81 -10.29 3.25 3.41
C LEU A 81 -11.33 3.32 2.29
N ASN A 82 -10.89 3.70 1.10
CA ASN A 82 -11.77 3.75 -0.07
C ASN A 82 -11.86 2.38 -0.75
N ASP A 83 -10.72 1.74 -0.98
CA ASP A 83 -10.61 0.51 -1.75
C ASP A 83 -9.61 -0.48 -1.14
N ILE A 84 -9.92 -1.76 -1.29
CA ILE A 84 -9.04 -2.87 -0.93
C ILE A 84 -8.85 -3.67 -2.21
N ILE A 85 -7.59 -3.79 -2.65
CA ILE A 85 -7.23 -4.50 -3.87
C ILE A 85 -6.22 -5.60 -3.55
N GLU A 86 -6.30 -6.69 -4.29
CA GLU A 86 -5.27 -7.73 -4.30
C GLU A 86 -4.36 -7.50 -5.51
N LEU A 87 -3.07 -7.38 -5.24
CA LEU A 87 -2.03 -7.24 -6.25
C LEU A 87 -1.64 -8.64 -6.75
N ASP A 88 -1.83 -8.86 -8.05
CA ASP A 88 -1.49 -10.07 -8.77
C ASP A 88 -0.34 -9.78 -9.75
N TYR A 89 0.61 -10.71 -9.88
CA TYR A 89 1.77 -10.62 -10.76
C TYR A 89 1.92 -11.90 -11.62
N TYR A 90 0.85 -12.27 -12.34
CA TYR A 90 0.80 -13.23 -13.46
C TYR A 90 1.28 -14.69 -13.23
N GLY A 91 1.91 -14.99 -12.10
CA GLY A 91 2.37 -16.34 -11.77
C GLY A 91 2.33 -16.64 -10.29
N LYS A 92 1.47 -15.92 -9.58
CA LYS A 92 1.10 -16.22 -8.19
C LYS A 92 -0.40 -16.44 -8.07
#